data_AF-A0A925MHX8-F1
#
_entry.id   AF-A0A925MHX8-F1
#
_cell.length_a   1.000
_cell.length_b   1.000
_cell.length_c   1.000
_cell.angle_alpha   90.00
_cell.angle_beta   90.00
_cell.angle_gamma   90.00
#
_symmetry.space_group_name_H-M   'P 1'
#
loop_
_entity.id
_entity.type
_entity.pdbx_description
1 polymer ?
#
loop_
_entity_poly.entity_id
_entity_poly.type
_entity_poly.pdbx_seq_one_letter_code
_entity_poly.pdbx_strand_id
1 'polypeptide(L)'
;MATGDGGSGNDPKRNAQNLSKLTGKLLRLDVAGEKGYEIPKDNAYVGVKDALPEVHALGLRNPWRCSFDRKTGDFWIGDVGQNMWEEINAVPKGKAGAMNFGWRLREGAVETPTKDVGGAKPKRNFDPVYVYKHGTSAVEGLSVTGGYVYRGKLIKELSGRYIFGDYQNPRIWSFVLKGGKAVDFMDHTSVLQPQDGRINLISSFAEDADGELYIVDHTGSVYRIVEK
;
A
#
# COMPACT_ATOMS: atom_id res chain seq x y z
N MET A 1 11.42 -0.83 2.90
CA MET A 1 10.57 -0.37 4.04
C MET A 1 9.83 0.89 3.60
N ALA A 2 8.53 1.00 3.85
CA ALA A 2 7.76 2.21 3.55
C ALA A 2 7.50 3.00 4.85
N THR A 3 7.53 4.33 4.80
CA THR A 3 7.38 5.22 5.96
C THR A 3 6.33 6.29 5.68
N GLY A 4 5.52 6.61 6.69
CA GLY A 4 4.58 7.73 6.63
C GLY A 4 5.25 9.10 6.71
N ASP A 5 4.51 10.14 6.34
CA ASP A 5 4.95 11.54 6.23
C ASP A 5 5.21 12.23 7.58
N GLY A 6 4.74 11.62 8.68
CA GLY A 6 4.83 12.14 10.05
C GLY A 6 3.50 12.61 10.66
N GLY A 7 2.36 12.41 9.97
CA GLY A 7 1.01 12.42 10.54
C GLY A 7 0.32 13.78 10.67
N SER A 8 1.01 14.89 10.39
CA SER A 8 0.37 16.21 10.36
C SER A 8 -0.46 16.37 9.08
N GLY A 9 -1.71 16.84 9.23
CA GLY A 9 -2.62 17.08 8.12
C GLY A 9 -1.98 17.93 7.02
N ASN A 10 -2.09 17.44 5.79
CA ASN A 10 -1.54 17.96 4.56
C ASN A 10 -0.02 18.06 4.56
N ASP A 11 0.77 17.34 5.36
CA ASP A 11 2.25 17.41 5.35
C ASP A 11 2.81 18.86 5.23
N PRO A 12 2.58 19.74 6.23
CA PRO A 12 2.93 21.15 6.14
C PRO A 12 4.44 21.39 5.99
N LYS A 13 5.27 20.45 6.46
CA LYS A 13 6.73 20.47 6.33
C LYS A 13 7.22 19.90 5.00
N ARG A 14 6.31 19.42 4.14
CA ARG A 14 6.59 18.82 2.84
C ARG A 14 7.58 17.65 2.96
N ASN A 15 7.52 16.93 4.07
CA ASN A 15 8.41 15.83 4.38
C ASN A 15 8.37 14.77 3.28
N ALA A 16 7.19 14.41 2.79
CA ALA A 16 7.01 13.38 1.76
C ALA A 16 7.77 13.74 0.47
N GLN A 17 7.86 15.02 0.12
CA GLN A 17 8.59 15.54 -1.04
C GLN A 17 10.05 15.91 -0.75
N ASN A 18 10.45 15.96 0.52
CA ASN A 18 11.79 16.36 0.93
C ASN A 18 12.73 15.15 1.02
N LEU A 19 13.76 15.11 0.16
CA LEU A 19 14.75 14.03 0.12
C LEU A 19 15.73 14.03 1.31
N SER A 20 15.81 15.12 2.08
CA SER A 20 16.60 15.19 3.33
C SER A 20 15.87 14.58 4.54
N LYS A 21 14.71 13.93 4.31
CA LYS A 21 13.87 13.28 5.33
C LYS A 21 13.61 11.82 4.97
N LEU A 22 13.54 10.97 6.00
CA LEU A 22 13.18 9.55 5.87
C LEU A 22 11.66 9.30 5.95
N THR A 23 10.84 10.32 6.20
CA THR A 23 9.38 10.23 6.29
C THR A 23 8.72 10.46 4.93
N GLY A 24 7.63 9.73 4.67
CA GLY A 24 6.90 9.71 3.39
C GLY A 24 7.73 9.09 2.26
N LYS A 25 8.48 8.02 2.57
CA LYS A 25 9.48 7.41 1.67
C LYS A 25 9.30 5.91 1.53
N LEU A 26 9.76 5.40 0.40
CA LEU A 26 10.21 4.02 0.30
C LEU A 26 11.72 4.00 0.49
N LEU A 27 12.18 3.29 1.52
CA LEU A 27 13.59 3.09 1.84
C LEU A 27 14.05 1.72 1.34
N ARG A 28 15.27 1.66 0.79
CA ARG A 28 15.93 0.42 0.35
C ARG A 28 17.30 0.32 1.02
N LEU A 29 17.48 -0.75 1.79
CA LEU A 29 18.66 -1.02 2.60
C LEU A 29 19.15 -2.42 2.28
N ASP A 30 20.47 -2.65 2.37
CA ASP A 30 21.04 -3.98 2.44
C ASP A 30 21.24 -4.36 3.92
N VAL A 31 20.47 -5.34 4.38
CA VAL A 31 20.45 -5.77 5.80
C VAL A 31 21.47 -6.87 6.10
N ALA A 32 22.20 -7.36 5.09
CA ALA A 32 23.26 -8.35 5.28
C ALA A 32 24.59 -7.73 5.72
N GLY A 33 24.69 -6.40 5.76
CA GLY A 33 25.89 -5.68 6.14
C GLY A 33 26.31 -5.91 7.58
N GLU A 34 27.63 -6.01 7.82
CA GLU A 34 28.20 -6.34 9.14
C GLU A 34 27.95 -5.27 10.21
N LYS A 35 27.57 -4.05 9.82
CA LYS A 35 27.33 -2.89 10.71
C LYS A 35 25.85 -2.51 10.82
N GLY A 36 24.97 -3.50 10.70
CA GLY A 36 23.51 -3.33 10.76
C GLY A 36 22.90 -3.24 9.37
N TYR A 37 23.17 -2.16 8.63
CA TYR A 37 22.79 -2.08 7.21
C TYR A 37 23.81 -1.32 6.37
N GLU A 38 23.80 -1.60 5.07
CA GLU A 38 24.51 -0.86 4.05
C GLU A 38 23.54 -0.21 3.06
N ILE A 39 24.04 0.80 2.33
CA ILE A 39 23.30 1.40 1.23
C ILE A 39 23.60 0.63 -0.06
N PRO A 40 22.60 0.08 -0.76
CA PRO A 40 22.82 -0.50 -2.08
C PRO A 40 23.42 0.54 -3.03
N LYS A 41 24.50 0.18 -3.72
CA LYS A 41 25.22 1.10 -4.62
C LYS A 41 24.35 1.65 -5.75
N ASP A 42 23.32 0.89 -6.13
CA ASP A 42 22.32 1.22 -7.14
C ASP A 42 21.06 1.89 -6.54
N ASN A 43 21.12 2.38 -5.29
CA ASN A 43 19.99 3.09 -4.71
C ASN A 43 19.78 4.46 -5.37
N ALA A 44 18.53 4.92 -5.41
CA ALA A 44 18.10 5.94 -6.36
C ALA A 44 18.71 7.33 -6.13
N TYR A 45 19.10 7.63 -4.88
CA TYR A 45 19.60 8.94 -4.47
C TYR A 45 21.03 8.91 -3.90
N VAL A 46 21.79 7.84 -4.16
CA VAL A 46 23.21 7.78 -3.78
C VAL A 46 23.99 8.89 -4.50
N GLY A 47 24.75 9.67 -3.73
CA GLY A 47 25.55 10.78 -4.26
C GLY A 47 24.75 12.01 -4.72
N VAL A 48 23.43 12.02 -4.54
CA VAL A 48 22.59 13.20 -4.83
C VAL A 48 22.70 14.19 -3.68
N LYS A 49 23.09 15.42 -3.99
CA LYS A 49 23.22 16.50 -3.01
C LYS A 49 21.92 16.70 -2.22
N ASP A 50 22.03 16.84 -0.90
CA ASP A 50 20.92 17.08 0.04
C ASP A 50 19.85 15.96 0.10
N ALA A 51 20.14 14.78 -0.47
CA ALA A 51 19.29 13.60 -0.38
C ALA A 51 19.88 12.56 0.58
N LEU A 52 19.02 11.89 1.33
CA LEU A 52 19.41 10.75 2.15
C LEU A 52 19.54 9.50 1.27
N PRO A 53 20.69 8.79 1.33
CA PRO A 53 21.02 7.71 0.42
C PRO A 53 20.17 6.44 0.63
N GLU A 54 19.43 6.33 1.73
CA GLU A 54 18.45 5.28 2.03
C GLU A 54 17.20 5.41 1.17
N VAL A 55 16.86 6.64 0.76
CA VAL A 55 15.66 6.92 -0.02
C VAL A 55 15.77 6.20 -1.36
N HIS A 56 14.73 5.43 -1.68
CA HIS A 56 14.58 4.77 -2.98
C HIS A 56 13.44 5.40 -3.78
N ALA A 57 12.33 5.75 -3.12
CA ALA A 57 11.21 6.48 -3.70
C ALA A 57 10.58 7.41 -2.64
N LEU A 58 9.69 8.29 -3.06
CA LEU A 58 9.12 9.32 -2.19
C LEU A 58 7.64 9.57 -2.46
N GLY A 59 7.01 10.43 -1.67
CA GLY A 59 5.65 10.88 -1.91
C GLY A 59 4.57 9.95 -1.37
N LEU A 60 4.88 9.17 -0.33
CA LEU A 60 3.90 8.36 0.40
C LEU A 60 3.30 9.17 1.56
N ARG A 61 2.04 8.89 1.93
CA ARG A 61 1.37 9.55 3.06
C ARG A 61 1.48 8.72 4.33
N ASN A 62 0.79 7.58 4.37
CA ASN A 62 0.67 6.69 5.50
C ASN A 62 0.55 5.23 5.01
N PRO A 63 1.63 4.67 4.42
CA PRO A 63 1.65 3.29 3.96
C PRO A 63 1.44 2.34 5.14
N TRP A 64 0.37 1.54 5.09
CA TRP A 64 -0.02 0.64 6.18
C TRP A 64 0.49 -0.79 5.94
N ARG A 65 -0.20 -1.60 5.12
CA ARG A 65 0.30 -2.91 4.68
C ARG A 65 1.00 -2.80 3.34
N CYS A 66 2.26 -3.19 3.33
CA CYS A 66 3.00 -3.49 2.11
C CYS A 66 3.19 -5.00 1.99
N SER A 67 3.28 -5.50 0.75
CA SER A 67 3.59 -6.90 0.47
C SER A 67 4.37 -7.04 -0.83
N PHE A 68 5.05 -8.18 -0.99
CA PHE A 68 5.60 -8.59 -2.27
C PHE A 68 4.75 -9.72 -2.83
N ASP A 69 4.42 -9.64 -4.11
CA ASP A 69 3.89 -10.80 -4.82
C ASP A 69 4.99 -11.87 -4.91
N ARG A 70 4.82 -13.02 -4.25
CA ARG A 70 5.82 -14.09 -4.21
C ARG A 70 6.19 -14.66 -5.57
N LYS A 71 5.31 -14.51 -6.56
CA LYS A 71 5.55 -15.02 -7.91
C LYS A 71 6.32 -14.03 -8.78
N THR A 72 5.95 -12.75 -8.75
CA THR A 72 6.52 -11.74 -9.66
C THR A 72 7.60 -10.87 -9.01
N GLY A 73 7.55 -10.75 -7.68
CA GLY A 73 8.35 -9.82 -6.89
C GLY A 73 7.88 -8.37 -6.99
N ASP A 74 6.68 -8.13 -7.52
CA ASP A 74 6.06 -6.80 -7.53
C ASP A 74 5.76 -6.35 -6.11
N PHE A 75 5.98 -5.07 -5.84
CA PHE A 75 5.79 -4.48 -4.52
C PHE A 75 4.47 -3.74 -4.44
N TRP A 76 3.64 -4.11 -3.48
CA TRP A 76 2.31 -3.57 -3.27
C TRP A 76 2.25 -2.75 -2.00
N ILE A 77 1.48 -1.66 -2.02
CA ILE A 77 1.35 -0.71 -0.91
C ILE A 77 -0.12 -0.32 -0.80
N GLY A 78 -0.74 -0.55 0.36
CA GLY A 78 -1.92 0.20 0.78
C GLY A 78 -1.47 1.48 1.46
N ASP A 79 -1.76 2.65 0.87
CA ASP A 79 -1.40 3.96 1.41
C ASP A 79 -2.66 4.69 1.85
N VAL A 80 -2.74 4.98 3.16
CA VAL A 80 -3.95 5.55 3.76
C VAL A 80 -4.08 7.02 3.37
N GLY A 81 -5.27 7.38 2.90
CA GLY A 81 -5.68 8.72 2.51
C GLY A 81 -5.89 9.67 3.67
N GLN A 82 -6.06 10.96 3.38
CA GLN A 82 -6.34 11.95 4.42
C GLN A 82 -7.83 12.22 4.62
N ASN A 83 -8.49 12.65 3.55
CA ASN A 83 -9.80 13.27 3.58
C ASN A 83 -10.77 12.65 2.57
N MET A 84 -10.26 12.16 1.43
CA MET A 84 -11.11 11.88 0.26
C MET A 84 -10.86 10.53 -0.37
N TRP A 85 -9.61 10.06 -0.41
CA TRP A 85 -9.26 8.90 -1.21
C TRP A 85 -8.25 8.00 -0.52
N GLU A 86 -8.61 6.73 -0.47
CA GLU A 86 -7.69 5.65 -0.16
C GLU A 86 -7.06 5.10 -1.44
N GLU A 87 -5.84 4.56 -1.37
CA GLU A 87 -5.13 4.09 -2.56
C GLU A 87 -4.33 2.80 -2.39
N ILE A 88 -4.25 2.04 -3.50
CA ILE A 88 -3.35 0.91 -3.66
C ILE A 88 -2.35 1.25 -4.77
N ASN A 89 -1.06 1.09 -4.46
CA ASN A 89 0.03 1.19 -5.41
C ASN A 89 0.62 -0.20 -5.69
N ALA A 90 0.94 -0.50 -6.95
CA ALA A 90 1.62 -1.75 -7.33
C ALA A 90 2.80 -1.43 -8.25
N VAL A 91 4.01 -1.65 -7.74
CA VAL A 91 5.25 -1.31 -8.41
C VAL A 91 5.91 -2.57 -8.94
N PRO A 92 6.20 -2.65 -10.25
CA PRO A 92 6.89 -3.80 -10.81
C PRO A 92 8.25 -4.04 -10.14
N LYS A 93 8.65 -5.31 -10.00
CA LYS A 93 9.92 -5.69 -9.38
C LYS A 93 11.10 -4.83 -9.87
N GLY A 94 11.79 -4.17 -8.94
CA GLY A 94 12.97 -3.36 -9.23
C GLY A 94 12.72 -2.05 -9.98
N LYS A 95 11.46 -1.60 -10.12
CA LYS A 95 11.13 -0.34 -10.81
C LYS A 95 10.87 0.85 -9.90
N ALA A 96 10.86 0.67 -8.59
CA ALA A 96 10.54 1.72 -7.63
C ALA A 96 11.51 2.93 -7.63
N GLY A 97 12.73 2.77 -8.14
CA GLY A 97 13.79 3.78 -8.05
C GLY A 97 13.36 5.15 -8.55
N ALA A 98 13.43 6.14 -7.65
CA ALA A 98 13.06 7.53 -7.83
C ALA A 98 11.62 7.78 -8.32
N MET A 99 10.71 6.83 -8.08
CA MET A 99 9.27 7.08 -8.22
C MET A 99 8.79 8.09 -7.18
N ASN A 100 7.75 8.84 -7.53
CA ASN A 100 7.07 9.75 -6.63
C ASN A 100 5.58 9.41 -6.57
N PHE A 101 5.11 8.90 -5.43
CA PHE A 101 3.71 8.49 -5.24
C PHE A 101 2.73 9.66 -5.06
N GLY A 102 3.21 10.91 -5.17
CA GLY A 102 2.36 12.07 -5.37
C GLY A 102 2.06 12.89 -4.11
N TRP A 103 1.99 12.26 -2.93
CA TRP A 103 1.70 12.98 -1.67
C TRP A 103 2.80 14.00 -1.35
N ARG A 104 2.50 15.26 -1.02
CA ARG A 104 1.21 15.87 -0.67
C ARG A 104 0.39 16.47 -1.81
N LEU A 105 0.91 16.49 -3.04
CA LEU A 105 0.28 17.20 -4.16
C LEU A 105 -0.90 16.43 -4.74
N ARG A 106 -0.89 15.10 -4.57
CA ARG A 106 -1.96 14.17 -4.96
C ARG A 106 -2.49 13.45 -3.73
N GLU A 107 -3.79 13.19 -3.73
CA GLU A 107 -4.47 12.27 -2.81
C GLU A 107 -5.27 11.29 -3.66
N GLY A 108 -4.85 10.03 -3.73
CA GLY A 108 -5.31 9.12 -4.77
C GLY A 108 -4.94 9.65 -6.16
N ALA A 109 -5.87 9.51 -7.11
CA ALA A 109 -5.68 9.94 -8.49
C ALA A 109 -5.95 11.45 -8.72
N VAL A 110 -6.33 12.22 -7.70
CA VAL A 110 -6.76 13.63 -7.83
C VAL A 110 -5.76 14.59 -7.19
N GLU A 111 -5.89 15.89 -7.52
CA GLU A 111 -5.15 16.93 -6.85
C GLU A 111 -5.65 17.05 -5.41
N THR A 112 -4.75 17.16 -4.44
CA THR A 112 -5.13 17.32 -3.03
C THR A 112 -6.02 18.57 -2.90
N PRO A 113 -7.30 18.44 -2.49
CA PRO A 113 -8.28 19.52 -2.54
C PRO A 113 -8.14 20.48 -1.34
N THR A 114 -6.91 20.89 -1.04
CA THR A 114 -6.60 21.89 -0.02
C THR A 114 -5.81 23.02 -0.66
N LYS A 115 -6.26 24.25 -0.40
CA LYS A 115 -5.61 25.47 -0.89
C LYS A 115 -4.13 25.48 -0.47
N ASP A 116 -3.25 25.85 -1.41
CA ASP A 116 -1.78 25.92 -1.22
C ASP A 116 -1.11 24.56 -0.88
N VAL A 117 -1.82 23.46 -1.15
CA VAL A 117 -1.34 22.07 -0.97
C VAL A 117 -1.26 21.34 -2.29
N GLY A 118 -2.39 21.26 -2.99
CA GLY A 118 -2.47 20.67 -4.32
C GLY A 118 -1.60 21.40 -5.34
N GLY A 119 -1.48 20.82 -6.52
CA GLY A 119 -0.94 21.49 -7.69
C GLY A 119 -0.64 20.53 -8.83
N ALA A 120 0.29 20.92 -9.69
CA ALA A 120 0.81 20.07 -10.75
C ALA A 120 1.35 18.76 -10.17
N LYS A 121 1.17 17.65 -10.91
CA LYS A 121 1.78 16.37 -10.56
C LYS A 121 3.30 16.54 -10.37
N PRO A 122 3.91 15.93 -9.34
CA PRO A 122 5.34 15.99 -9.18
C PRO A 122 6.08 15.31 -10.33
N LYS A 123 7.37 15.61 -10.48
CA LYS A 123 8.22 14.88 -11.43
C LYS A 123 8.26 13.40 -11.04
N ARG A 124 8.23 12.53 -12.05
CA ARG A 124 8.22 11.05 -11.88
C ARG A 124 7.02 10.56 -11.06
N ASN A 125 5.90 11.28 -11.15
CA ASN A 125 4.63 10.86 -10.55
C ASN A 125 4.28 9.44 -10.98
N PHE A 126 3.98 8.60 -10.01
CA PHE A 126 3.48 7.26 -10.18
C PHE A 126 2.04 7.23 -9.68
N ASP A 127 1.09 6.96 -10.57
CA ASP A 127 -0.33 6.92 -10.20
C ASP A 127 -0.69 5.58 -9.53
N PRO A 128 -1.61 5.58 -8.55
CA PRO A 128 -2.09 4.36 -7.93
C PRO A 128 -2.84 3.47 -8.94
N VAL A 129 -2.79 2.16 -8.72
CA VAL A 129 -3.46 1.17 -9.59
C VAL A 129 -4.95 1.02 -9.26
N TYR A 130 -5.34 1.42 -8.05
CA TYR A 130 -6.71 1.47 -7.58
C TYR A 130 -6.87 2.56 -6.52
N VAL A 131 -8.00 3.27 -6.56
CA VAL A 131 -8.40 4.25 -5.54
C VAL A 131 -9.88 4.09 -5.23
N TYR A 132 -10.27 4.39 -4.00
CA TYR A 132 -11.67 4.42 -3.61
C TYR A 132 -11.95 5.59 -2.66
N LYS A 133 -13.20 6.07 -2.69
CA LYS A 133 -13.59 7.26 -1.93
C LYS A 133 -13.78 6.96 -0.46
N HIS A 134 -13.55 7.99 0.34
CA HIS A 134 -14.04 8.05 1.71
C HIS A 134 -15.57 7.97 1.74
N GLY A 135 -16.11 7.04 2.51
CA GLY A 135 -17.56 6.82 2.60
C GLY A 135 -17.91 5.46 3.21
N THR A 136 -19.17 5.06 3.10
CA THR A 136 -19.70 3.81 3.69
C THR A 136 -20.44 2.92 2.69
N SER A 137 -20.49 3.32 1.42
CA SER A 137 -21.07 2.52 0.35
C SER A 137 -20.29 1.23 0.09
N ALA A 138 -20.81 0.35 -0.75
CA ALA A 138 -20.25 -0.99 -0.98
C ALA A 138 -18.79 -1.01 -1.50
N VAL A 139 -18.34 0.08 -2.14
CA VAL A 139 -16.98 0.25 -2.67
C VAL A 139 -16.31 1.52 -2.13
N GLU A 140 -16.69 1.92 -0.92
CA GLU A 140 -16.12 3.05 -0.18
C GLU A 140 -15.61 2.57 1.19
N GLY A 141 -14.59 3.24 1.70
CA GLY A 141 -13.93 2.92 2.97
C GLY A 141 -13.37 4.18 3.61
N LEU A 142 -12.58 4.07 4.68
CA LEU A 142 -12.03 5.23 5.38
C LEU A 142 -10.56 5.06 5.79
N SER A 143 -10.00 3.86 5.60
CA SER A 143 -8.64 3.53 5.98
C SER A 143 -8.24 2.21 5.34
N VAL A 144 -7.59 2.27 4.17
CA VAL A 144 -7.11 1.09 3.48
C VAL A 144 -6.14 0.33 4.35
N THR A 145 -6.38 -0.97 4.47
CA THR A 145 -5.41 -1.86 5.12
C THR A 145 -4.31 -2.22 4.14
N GLY A 146 -4.64 -2.42 2.86
CA GLY A 146 -3.81 -3.13 1.90
C GLY A 146 -3.95 -4.64 2.08
N GLY A 147 -3.09 -5.42 1.44
CA GLY A 147 -3.12 -6.88 1.52
C GLY A 147 -2.11 -7.56 0.60
N TYR A 148 -2.48 -8.70 0.01
CA TYR A 148 -1.58 -9.64 -0.68
C TYR A 148 -2.16 -10.12 -1.99
N VAL A 149 -1.29 -10.41 -2.96
CA VAL A 149 -1.69 -11.22 -4.12
C VAL A 149 -1.81 -12.67 -3.66
N TYR A 150 -2.99 -13.28 -3.81
CA TYR A 150 -3.20 -14.67 -3.39
C TYR A 150 -2.42 -15.63 -4.30
N ARG A 151 -1.54 -16.42 -3.68
CA ARG A 151 -0.69 -17.42 -4.35
C ARG A 151 -0.89 -18.84 -3.81
N GLY A 152 -1.88 -19.03 -2.95
CA GLY A 152 -2.32 -20.32 -2.43
C GLY A 152 -2.90 -21.24 -3.52
N LYS A 153 -3.11 -22.50 -3.13
CA LYS A 153 -3.60 -23.56 -4.01
C LYS A 153 -5.00 -24.02 -3.67
N LEU A 154 -5.49 -23.73 -2.45
CA LEU A 154 -6.79 -24.20 -1.99
C LEU A 154 -7.95 -23.53 -2.73
N ILE A 155 -7.84 -22.23 -3.03
CA ILE A 155 -8.94 -21.45 -3.62
C ILE A 155 -8.53 -20.94 -5.00
N LYS A 156 -8.83 -21.72 -6.04
CA LYS A 156 -8.33 -21.47 -7.40
C LYS A 156 -8.83 -20.15 -7.98
N GLU A 157 -10.04 -19.76 -7.61
CA GLU A 157 -10.72 -18.53 -8.04
C GLU A 157 -9.98 -17.28 -7.57
N LEU A 158 -9.23 -17.36 -6.47
CA LEU A 158 -8.46 -16.25 -5.92
C LEU A 158 -7.06 -16.14 -6.51
N SER A 159 -6.58 -17.15 -7.24
CA SER A 159 -5.21 -17.20 -7.78
C SER A 159 -4.87 -15.94 -8.58
N GLY A 160 -3.89 -15.18 -8.09
CA GLY A 160 -3.37 -13.97 -8.74
C GLY A 160 -4.20 -12.71 -8.54
N ARG A 161 -5.26 -12.76 -7.72
CA ARG A 161 -6.01 -11.57 -7.31
C ARG A 161 -5.31 -10.91 -6.12
N TYR A 162 -5.25 -9.59 -6.12
CA TYR A 162 -4.84 -8.82 -4.94
C TYR A 162 -6.03 -8.70 -4.00
N ILE A 163 -5.94 -9.32 -2.83
CA ILE A 163 -6.97 -9.30 -1.78
C ILE A 163 -6.56 -8.24 -0.77
N PHE A 164 -7.48 -7.37 -0.42
CA PHE A 164 -7.27 -6.25 0.48
C PHE A 164 -8.56 -5.91 1.22
N GLY A 165 -8.46 -5.01 2.20
CA GLY A 165 -9.61 -4.56 2.95
C GLY A 165 -9.44 -3.16 3.49
N ASP A 166 -10.45 -2.72 4.21
CA ASP A 166 -10.52 -1.44 4.90
C ASP A 166 -10.69 -1.65 6.41
N TYR A 167 -10.01 -0.83 7.19
CA TYR A 167 -9.91 -1.00 8.64
C TYR A 167 -11.19 -0.54 9.35
N GLN A 168 -11.79 0.58 8.94
CA GLN A 168 -12.97 1.14 9.61
C GLN A 168 -14.27 0.54 9.06
N ASN A 169 -14.31 0.30 7.75
CA ASN A 169 -15.37 -0.46 7.12
C ASN A 169 -14.79 -1.84 6.83
N PRO A 170 -15.13 -2.93 7.56
CA PRO A 170 -14.50 -4.25 7.40
C PRO A 170 -14.93 -4.96 6.11
N ARG A 171 -14.65 -4.30 4.98
CA ARG A 171 -14.88 -4.74 3.61
C ARG A 171 -13.69 -5.55 3.17
N ILE A 172 -13.96 -6.64 2.46
CA ILE A 172 -12.92 -7.48 1.89
C ILE A 172 -13.15 -7.51 0.39
N TRP A 173 -12.18 -6.99 -0.35
CA TRP A 173 -12.27 -6.82 -1.79
C TRP A 173 -11.10 -7.49 -2.49
N SER A 174 -11.25 -7.69 -3.79
CA SER A 174 -10.12 -8.08 -4.63
C SER A 174 -10.24 -7.56 -6.05
N PHE A 175 -9.11 -7.50 -6.74
CA PHE A 175 -9.07 -7.26 -8.18
C PHE A 175 -7.87 -7.99 -8.80
N VAL A 176 -7.84 -8.08 -10.12
CA VAL A 176 -6.68 -8.53 -10.89
C VAL A 176 -5.94 -7.31 -11.44
N LEU A 177 -4.60 -7.30 -11.36
CA LEU A 177 -3.79 -6.26 -12.00
C LEU A 177 -3.57 -6.62 -13.47
N LYS A 178 -4.01 -5.75 -14.38
CA LYS A 178 -3.76 -5.90 -15.82
C LYS A 178 -3.37 -4.55 -16.42
N GLY A 179 -2.19 -4.48 -17.03
CA GLY A 179 -1.70 -3.25 -17.67
C GLY A 179 -1.60 -2.05 -16.71
N GLY A 180 -1.23 -2.29 -15.45
CA GLY A 180 -1.10 -1.24 -14.43
C GLY A 180 -2.43 -0.72 -13.88
N LYS A 181 -3.54 -1.42 -14.12
CA LYS A 181 -4.87 -1.06 -13.61
C LYS A 181 -5.56 -2.24 -12.94
N ALA A 182 -6.34 -1.94 -11.92
CA ALA A 182 -7.29 -2.90 -11.36
C ALA A 182 -8.39 -3.21 -12.37
N VAL A 183 -8.61 -4.50 -12.61
CA VAL A 183 -9.70 -5.04 -13.43
C VAL A 183 -10.39 -6.17 -12.68
N ASP A 184 -11.59 -6.53 -13.12
CA ASP A 184 -12.36 -7.66 -12.55
C ASP A 184 -12.47 -7.52 -11.03
N PHE A 185 -13.05 -6.42 -10.55
CA PHE A 185 -13.20 -6.18 -9.12
C PHE A 185 -14.28 -7.08 -8.51
N MET A 186 -14.04 -7.59 -7.30
CA MET A 186 -14.99 -8.42 -6.55
C MET A 186 -15.09 -7.98 -5.10
N ASP A 187 -16.32 -7.95 -4.59
CA ASP A 187 -16.61 -7.83 -3.17
C ASP A 187 -16.84 -9.21 -2.54
N HIS A 188 -15.96 -9.56 -1.60
CA HIS A 188 -15.95 -10.83 -0.88
C HIS A 188 -16.56 -10.74 0.51
N THR A 189 -16.98 -9.54 0.94
CA THR A 189 -17.37 -9.27 2.33
C THR A 189 -18.46 -10.24 2.79
N SER A 190 -19.51 -10.48 2.00
CA SER A 190 -20.62 -11.35 2.40
C SER A 190 -20.28 -12.84 2.41
N VAL A 191 -19.27 -13.28 1.64
CA VAL A 191 -18.89 -14.70 1.53
C VAL A 191 -17.76 -15.07 2.49
N LEU A 192 -16.90 -14.11 2.85
CA LEU A 192 -15.83 -14.27 3.83
C LEU A 192 -16.30 -13.89 5.23
N GLN A 193 -17.30 -14.63 5.71
CA GLN A 193 -17.77 -14.56 7.09
C GLN A 193 -17.22 -15.75 7.88
N PRO A 194 -16.66 -15.53 9.08
CA PRO A 194 -16.13 -16.62 9.88
C PRO A 194 -17.27 -17.50 10.42
N GLN A 195 -16.99 -18.78 10.67
CA GLN A 195 -17.95 -19.71 11.27
C GLN A 195 -18.29 -19.34 12.73
N ASP A 196 -17.30 -18.82 13.44
CA ASP A 196 -17.41 -18.30 14.81
C ASP A 196 -16.74 -16.92 14.89
N GLY A 197 -17.29 -16.04 15.72
CA GLY A 197 -16.84 -14.65 15.84
C GLY A 197 -17.32 -13.75 14.70
N ARG A 198 -16.64 -12.61 14.54
CA ARG A 198 -16.90 -11.57 13.52
C ARG A 198 -15.61 -10.88 13.13
N ILE A 199 -15.56 -10.40 11.88
CA ILE A 199 -14.50 -9.51 11.40
C ILE A 199 -14.99 -8.07 11.58
N ASN A 200 -14.34 -7.31 12.45
CA ASN A 200 -14.75 -5.95 12.82
C ASN A 200 -13.75 -4.89 12.36
N LEU A 201 -12.45 -5.12 12.58
CA LEU A 201 -11.40 -4.14 12.30
C LEU A 201 -10.23 -4.83 11.59
N ILE A 202 -10.28 -4.88 10.26
CA ILE A 202 -9.24 -5.56 9.47
C ILE A 202 -7.95 -4.74 9.59
N SER A 203 -6.99 -5.19 10.39
CA SER A 203 -5.72 -4.47 10.62
C SER A 203 -4.59 -4.98 9.76
N SER A 204 -4.71 -6.20 9.26
CA SER A 204 -3.76 -6.81 8.35
C SER A 204 -4.39 -7.98 7.61
N PHE A 205 -3.69 -8.40 6.57
CA PHE A 205 -3.72 -9.77 6.09
C PHE A 205 -2.38 -10.44 6.43
N ALA A 206 -2.31 -11.76 6.37
CA ALA A 206 -1.08 -12.52 6.44
C ALA A 206 -1.12 -13.65 5.42
N GLU A 207 0.05 -14.20 5.09
CA GLU A 207 0.22 -15.31 4.16
C GLU A 207 1.11 -16.38 4.83
N ASP A 208 0.74 -17.65 4.70
CA ASP A 208 1.59 -18.76 5.17
C ASP A 208 2.60 -19.26 4.11
N ALA A 209 3.35 -20.30 4.44
CA ALA A 209 4.37 -20.86 3.56
C ALA A 209 3.80 -21.36 2.22
N ASP A 210 2.53 -21.81 2.22
CA ASP A 210 1.82 -22.36 1.06
C ASP A 210 1.11 -21.30 0.22
N GLY A 211 1.10 -20.05 0.67
CA GLY A 211 0.46 -18.93 -0.02
C GLY A 211 -1.00 -18.73 0.37
N GLU A 212 -1.49 -19.43 1.40
CA GLU A 212 -2.85 -19.27 1.89
C GLU A 212 -2.94 -18.03 2.77
N LEU A 213 -4.07 -17.33 2.67
CA LEU A 213 -4.25 -16.04 3.31
C LEU A 213 -5.06 -16.11 4.60
N TYR A 214 -4.73 -15.19 5.49
CA TYR A 214 -5.36 -14.98 6.78
C TYR A 214 -5.77 -13.52 6.91
N ILE A 215 -6.88 -13.29 7.58
CA ILE A 215 -7.38 -11.96 7.96
C ILE A 215 -7.02 -11.75 9.44
N VAL A 216 -6.38 -10.63 9.75
CA VAL A 216 -6.02 -10.25 11.12
C VAL A 216 -6.95 -9.14 11.58
N ASP A 217 -7.81 -9.46 12.52
CA ASP A 217 -8.72 -8.52 13.15
C ASP A 217 -8.04 -7.88 14.37
N HIS A 218 -8.02 -6.55 14.42
CA HIS A 218 -7.46 -5.78 15.53
C HIS A 218 -8.13 -6.12 16.87
N THR A 219 -9.34 -6.66 16.86
CA THR A 219 -10.04 -7.11 18.07
C THR A 219 -9.44 -8.41 18.67
N GLY A 220 -8.42 -8.99 18.03
CA GLY A 220 -7.59 -10.07 18.59
C GLY A 220 -7.73 -11.43 17.90
N SER A 221 -8.52 -11.52 16.83
CA SER A 221 -8.75 -12.77 16.10
C SER A 221 -7.94 -12.84 14.80
N VAL A 222 -7.56 -14.06 14.42
CA VAL A 222 -6.95 -14.36 13.12
C VAL A 222 -7.78 -15.45 12.43
N TYR A 223 -8.27 -15.15 11.23
CA TYR A 223 -9.14 -16.04 10.47
C TYR A 223 -8.43 -16.53 9.21
N ARG A 224 -8.41 -17.84 8.97
CA ARG A 224 -7.93 -18.40 7.70
C ARG A 224 -9.01 -18.31 6.63
N ILE A 225 -8.66 -17.86 5.43
CA ILE A 225 -9.55 -17.91 4.27
C ILE A 225 -9.53 -19.34 3.71
N VAL A 226 -10.71 -19.96 3.57
CA VAL A 226 -10.88 -21.32 3.06
C VAL A 226 -12.04 -21.41 2.07
N GLU A 227 -12.02 -22.40 1.19
CA GLU A 227 -13.19 -22.79 0.39
C GLU A 227 -14.27 -23.41 1.30
N LYS A 228 -15.55 -23.22 0.95
CA LYS A 228 -16.67 -23.85 1.66
C LYS A 228 -16.96 -25.24 1.13
#